data_AF-A0A1P8M7J3-F1
#
_entry.id   AF-A0A1P8M7J3-F1
#
_cell.length_a   1.000
_cell.length_b   1.000
_cell.length_c   1.000
_cell.angle_alpha   90.00
_cell.angle_beta   90.00
_cell.angle_gamma   90.00
#
_symmetry.space_group_name_H-M   'P 1'
#
loop_
_entity.id
_entity.type
_entity.pdbx_description
1 polymer ?
#
loop_
_entity_poly.entity_id
_entity_poly.type
_entity_poly.pdbx_seq_one_letter_code
_entity_poly.pdbx_strand_id
1 'polypeptide(L)'
;MTTTASFDTPRLSIEGGAEGTTGITFRNDSEVVEEYSLRVVGPAESWAEVAPARVSLYPGHDTTADVTFRPPRSASVHAGEYLFGVQVLPTEHPEDAALPEGVVEVRPFLETTGELMPRMSQGKRGAKHNVALDNWGNVPITVELAGSDPGDLLEFELQPPELTIGPGEVQFTAVHVRPAEKIWSGTPTTRVFVVTATPEDGVPVLLDGSHVQYPILPWRTIKTVFCLLLLAAALTVAWHFSVESVRVSEPTSTNTSQGVAPNGVPNGTQ
;
A
#
# COMPACT_ATOMS: atom_id res chain seq x y z
N MET A 1 60.92 7.39 1.27
CA MET A 1 61.08 6.06 0.62
C MET A 1 59.75 5.38 0.80
N THR A 2 59.05 4.99 -0.25
CA THR A 2 57.61 4.68 -0.14
C THR A 2 57.35 3.35 0.58
N THR A 3 56.38 3.32 1.50
CA THR A 3 55.86 2.07 2.08
C THR A 3 55.15 1.25 0.99
N THR A 4 55.51 -0.02 0.83
CA THR A 4 54.78 -0.93 -0.08
C THR A 4 53.72 -1.72 0.69
N ALA A 5 52.48 -1.72 0.19
CA ALA A 5 51.37 -2.48 0.77
C ALA A 5 50.47 -3.10 -0.30
N SER A 6 49.98 -4.31 -0.07
CA SER A 6 49.14 -5.07 -1.00
C SER A 6 48.15 -5.99 -0.29
N PHE A 7 46.98 -6.20 -0.90
CA PHE A 7 45.99 -7.16 -0.39
C PHE A 7 46.24 -8.58 -0.89
N ASP A 8 45.96 -9.56 -0.04
CA ASP A 8 45.97 -10.97 -0.41
C ASP A 8 44.80 -11.28 -1.36
N THR A 9 43.64 -10.70 -1.08
CA THR A 9 42.43 -10.79 -1.92
C THR A 9 41.78 -9.42 -2.04
N PRO A 10 41.98 -8.70 -3.15
CA PRO A 10 41.46 -7.34 -3.31
C PRO A 10 39.94 -7.30 -3.56
N ARG A 11 39.26 -8.45 -3.74
CA ARG A 11 37.82 -8.52 -3.96
C ARG A 11 37.16 -9.55 -3.04
N LEU A 12 36.26 -9.10 -2.18
CA LEU A 12 35.53 -9.94 -1.24
C LEU A 12 34.02 -9.81 -1.46
N SER A 13 33.25 -10.89 -1.34
CA SER A 13 31.79 -10.88 -1.46
C SER A 13 31.16 -11.37 -0.15
N ILE A 14 30.28 -10.57 0.45
CA ILE A 14 29.68 -10.81 1.77
C ILE A 14 28.18 -10.54 1.76
N GLU A 15 27.44 -11.26 2.61
CA GLU A 15 26.00 -11.03 2.81
C GLU A 15 25.76 -9.97 3.90
N GLY A 16 24.64 -9.24 3.82
CA GLY A 16 24.21 -8.34 4.89
C GLY A 16 24.00 -9.10 6.20
N GLY A 17 24.72 -8.71 7.24
CA GLY A 17 24.76 -9.38 8.55
C GLY A 17 25.81 -10.46 8.72
N ALA A 18 26.54 -10.81 7.65
CA ALA A 18 27.67 -11.72 7.72
C ALA A 18 28.97 -10.96 8.04
N GLU A 19 30.01 -11.73 8.33
CA GLU A 19 31.38 -11.22 8.48
C GLU A 19 32.25 -11.77 7.34
N GLY A 20 33.16 -10.95 6.83
CA GLY A 20 34.21 -11.42 5.93
C GLY A 20 35.52 -10.70 6.19
N THR A 21 36.64 -11.37 5.94
CA THR A 21 37.97 -10.87 6.27
C THR A 21 38.91 -10.98 5.08
N THR A 22 39.80 -10.00 4.92
CA THR A 22 40.93 -10.05 3.98
C THR A 22 42.22 -9.61 4.66
N GLY A 23 43.32 -10.28 4.33
CA GLY A 23 44.65 -9.88 4.76
C GLY A 23 45.20 -8.73 3.92
N ILE A 24 45.92 -7.82 4.57
CA ILE A 24 46.81 -6.83 3.97
C ILE A 24 48.23 -7.12 4.43
N THR A 25 49.15 -7.20 3.48
CA THR A 25 50.60 -7.32 3.73
C THR A 25 51.27 -5.99 3.45
N PHE A 26 52.13 -5.53 4.37
CA PHE A 26 52.90 -4.30 4.20
C PHE A 26 54.30 -4.43 4.79
N ARG A 27 55.22 -3.60 4.26
CA ARG A 27 56.66 -3.68 4.54
C ARG A 27 57.21 -2.35 5.04
N ASN A 28 58.11 -2.40 6.03
CA ASN A 28 58.91 -1.24 6.39
C ASN A 28 60.13 -1.13 5.47
N ASP A 29 60.09 -0.18 4.53
CA ASP A 29 61.16 0.11 3.58
C ASP A 29 62.16 1.19 4.09
N SER A 30 61.99 1.66 5.34
CA SER A 30 62.92 2.58 5.99
C SER A 30 64.11 1.86 6.65
N GLU A 31 65.14 2.63 7.01
CA GLU A 31 66.34 2.13 7.71
C GLU A 31 66.16 2.09 9.25
N VAL A 32 65.02 2.55 9.76
CA VAL A 32 64.72 2.64 11.20
C VAL A 32 63.47 1.85 11.57
N VAL A 33 63.31 1.56 12.86
CA VAL A 33 62.07 0.94 13.36
C VAL A 33 60.97 1.98 13.26
N GLU A 34 59.85 1.62 12.66
CA GLU A 34 58.68 2.49 12.52
C GLU A 34 57.45 1.86 13.16
N GLU A 35 56.60 2.72 13.73
CA GLU A 35 55.24 2.37 14.11
C GLU A 35 54.28 2.79 13.00
N TYR A 36 53.52 1.83 12.49
CA TYR A 36 52.48 2.02 11.49
C TYR A 36 51.12 2.07 12.17
N SER A 37 50.31 3.06 11.82
CA SER A 37 48.89 3.12 12.15
C SER A 37 48.05 2.74 10.94
N LEU A 38 47.09 1.85 11.15
CA LEU A 38 46.21 1.32 10.11
C LEU A 38 44.79 1.81 10.34
N ARG A 39 44.14 2.25 9.26
CA ARG A 39 42.73 2.66 9.26
C ARG A 39 42.05 2.28 7.94
N VAL A 40 40.85 1.74 8.02
CA VAL A 40 40.00 1.56 6.83
C VAL A 40 39.40 2.90 6.44
N VAL A 41 39.46 3.25 5.16
CA VAL A 41 38.94 4.50 4.61
C VAL A 41 37.99 4.18 3.47
N GLY A 42 36.91 4.97 3.36
CA GLY A 42 35.90 4.83 2.31
C GLY A 42 34.52 4.50 2.86
N PRO A 43 33.55 4.19 1.98
CA PRO A 43 32.16 3.92 2.36
C PRO A 43 31.98 2.76 3.36
N ALA A 44 32.94 1.84 3.41
CA ALA A 44 32.93 0.69 4.31
C ALA A 44 33.44 1.00 5.74
N GLU A 45 34.04 2.17 5.99
CA GLU A 45 34.66 2.51 7.29
C GLU A 45 33.73 2.32 8.49
N SER A 46 32.43 2.60 8.33
CA SER A 46 31.45 2.49 9.42
C SER A 46 31.13 1.05 9.84
N TRP A 47 31.49 0.06 9.02
CA TRP A 47 31.24 -1.35 9.25
C TRP A 47 32.47 -2.23 8.94
N ALA A 48 33.66 -1.63 8.91
CA ALA A 48 34.92 -2.31 8.69
C ALA A 48 35.94 -1.95 9.78
N GLU A 49 36.78 -2.91 10.15
CA GLU A 49 37.81 -2.75 11.17
C GLU A 49 39.10 -3.41 10.71
N VAL A 50 40.25 -2.80 11.02
CA VAL A 50 41.57 -3.37 10.75
C VAL A 50 42.27 -3.71 12.06
N ALA A 51 42.76 -4.95 12.17
CA ALA A 51 43.43 -5.44 13.36
C ALA A 51 44.73 -6.18 12.98
N PRO A 52 45.86 -5.89 13.64
CA PRO A 52 46.06 -4.80 14.60
C PRO A 52 46.03 -3.40 13.94
N ALA A 53 45.44 -2.40 14.63
CA ALA A 53 45.40 -1.03 14.15
C ALA A 53 46.73 -0.28 14.30
N ARG A 54 47.67 -0.81 15.10
CA ARG A 54 49.03 -0.27 15.27
C ARG A 54 50.03 -1.41 15.34
N VAL A 55 51.12 -1.29 14.59
CA VAL A 55 52.19 -2.29 14.53
C VAL A 55 53.55 -1.62 14.49
N SER A 56 54.47 -2.06 15.34
CA SER A 56 55.89 -1.69 15.23
C SER A 56 56.63 -2.70 14.36
N LEU A 57 57.32 -2.21 13.33
CA LEU A 57 58.00 -3.02 12.32
C LEU A 57 59.48 -2.64 12.24
N TYR A 58 60.34 -3.65 12.25
CA TYR A 58 61.77 -3.48 12.01
C TYR A 58 62.06 -3.18 10.53
N PRO A 59 63.17 -2.48 10.22
CA PRO A 59 63.64 -2.28 8.85
C PRO A 59 63.63 -3.56 8.02
N GLY A 60 63.09 -3.49 6.80
CA GLY A 60 63.08 -4.57 5.82
C GLY A 60 62.21 -5.77 6.17
N HIS A 61 61.37 -5.69 7.21
CA HIS A 61 60.43 -6.75 7.58
C HIS A 61 59.03 -6.48 7.02
N ASP A 62 58.35 -7.57 6.65
CA ASP A 62 56.94 -7.59 6.26
C ASP A 62 56.07 -7.99 7.46
N THR A 63 54.87 -7.45 7.54
CA THR A 63 53.81 -7.93 8.45
C THR A 63 52.48 -8.01 7.73
N THR A 64 51.55 -8.74 8.36
CA THR A 64 50.15 -8.83 7.93
C THR A 64 49.24 -8.17 8.96
N ALA A 65 48.11 -7.62 8.49
CA ALA A 65 46.98 -7.23 9.30
C ALA A 65 45.69 -7.73 8.63
N ASP A 66 44.66 -7.97 9.42
CA ASP A 66 43.36 -8.43 8.94
C ASP A 66 42.38 -7.28 8.89
N VAL A 67 41.70 -7.12 7.76
CA VAL A 67 40.58 -6.21 7.57
C VAL A 67 39.31 -7.01 7.61
N THR A 68 38.48 -6.76 8.62
CA THR A 68 37.22 -7.45 8.86
C THR A 68 36.04 -6.55 8.54
N PHE A 69 35.13 -7.02 7.70
CA PHE A 69 33.91 -6.34 7.28
C PHE A 69 32.69 -6.98 7.93
N ARG A 70 31.80 -6.15 8.49
CA ARG A 70 30.55 -6.55 9.16
C ARG A 70 29.38 -5.64 8.74
N PRO A 71 28.97 -5.66 7.46
CA PRO A 71 27.82 -4.87 7.03
C PRO A 71 26.59 -5.27 7.83
N PRO A 72 25.83 -4.33 8.41
CA PRO A 72 24.61 -4.66 9.14
C PRO A 72 23.60 -5.32 8.21
N ARG A 73 22.78 -6.22 8.75
CA ARG A 73 21.63 -6.78 8.03
C ARG A 73 20.47 -5.78 8.04
N SER A 74 20.61 -4.72 7.25
CA SER A 74 19.60 -3.67 7.16
C SER A 74 19.65 -2.96 5.82
N ALA A 75 18.54 -2.35 5.44
CA ALA A 75 18.43 -1.54 4.24
C ALA A 75 19.34 -0.30 4.21
N SER A 76 20.03 0.03 5.30
CA SER A 76 20.98 1.15 5.37
C SER A 76 22.27 0.91 4.56
N VAL A 77 22.61 -0.35 4.29
CA VAL A 77 23.74 -0.72 3.42
C VAL A 77 23.19 -1.44 2.21
N HIS A 78 23.10 -0.72 1.09
CA HIS A 78 22.56 -1.24 -0.16
C HIS A 78 23.43 -2.38 -0.71
N ALA A 79 22.84 -3.25 -1.52
CA ALA A 79 23.64 -4.21 -2.27
C ALA A 79 24.48 -3.49 -3.34
N GLY A 80 25.70 -3.96 -3.55
CA GLY A 80 26.60 -3.40 -4.54
C GLY A 80 28.07 -3.47 -4.14
N GLU A 81 28.90 -2.89 -4.99
CA GLU A 81 30.34 -2.82 -4.79
C GLU A 81 30.71 -1.54 -4.02
N TYR A 82 31.47 -1.71 -2.94
CA TYR A 82 32.04 -0.62 -2.16
C TYR A 82 33.56 -0.65 -2.27
N LEU A 83 34.14 0.41 -2.84
CA LEU A 83 35.58 0.61 -2.86
C LEU A 83 36.05 1.01 -1.46
N PHE A 84 37.05 0.32 -0.93
CA PHE A 84 37.69 0.66 0.34
C PHE A 84 39.19 0.79 0.14
N GLY A 85 39.82 1.61 0.98
CA GLY A 85 41.27 1.67 1.11
C GLY A 85 41.68 1.35 2.54
N VAL A 86 42.90 0.86 2.73
CA VAL A 86 43.52 0.78 4.06
C VAL A 86 44.67 1.75 4.11
N GLN A 87 44.51 2.83 4.86
CA GLN A 87 45.58 3.78 5.09
C GLN A 87 46.60 3.13 6.02
N VAL A 88 47.83 2.94 5.51
CA VAL A 88 49.00 2.48 6.25
C VAL A 88 49.90 3.70 6.43
N LEU A 89 49.84 4.29 7.63
CA LEU A 89 50.49 5.56 7.94
C LEU A 89 51.67 5.35 8.91
N PRO A 90 52.92 5.54 8.45
CA PRO A 90 54.08 5.62 9.34
C PRO A 90 53.97 6.80 10.29
N THR A 91 54.37 6.62 11.55
CA THR A 91 54.33 7.69 12.56
C THR A 91 55.47 8.69 12.38
N GLU A 92 56.66 8.23 12.02
CA GLU A 92 57.87 9.06 11.89
C GLU A 92 57.91 9.80 10.55
N HIS A 93 57.53 9.15 9.45
CA HIS A 93 57.53 9.70 8.09
C HIS A 93 56.14 9.62 7.43
N PRO A 94 55.19 10.50 7.82
CA PRO A 94 53.83 10.48 7.27
C PRO A 94 53.75 10.64 5.74
N GLU A 95 54.76 11.24 5.11
CA GLU A 95 54.87 11.42 3.65
C GLU A 95 55.02 10.10 2.88
N ASP A 96 55.45 9.02 3.54
CA ASP A 96 55.68 7.70 2.95
C ASP A 96 54.47 6.77 3.12
N ALA A 97 53.30 7.31 3.43
CA ALA A 97 52.05 6.57 3.61
C ALA A 97 51.60 5.82 2.35
N ALA A 98 51.01 4.65 2.56
CA ALA A 98 50.40 3.84 1.51
C ALA A 98 48.90 3.73 1.69
N LEU A 99 48.17 3.64 0.56
CA LEU A 99 46.73 3.43 0.52
C LEU A 99 46.39 2.37 -0.53
N PRO A 100 46.68 1.08 -0.28
CA PRO A 100 46.15 0.02 -1.12
C PRO A 100 44.63 0.03 -1.09
N GLU A 101 44.04 -0.26 -2.25
CA GLU A 101 42.60 -0.27 -2.48
C GLU A 101 42.07 -1.69 -2.75
N GLY A 102 40.83 -1.92 -2.36
CA GLY A 102 40.10 -3.17 -2.59
C GLY A 102 38.60 -2.91 -2.76
N VAL A 103 37.87 -3.93 -3.16
CA VAL A 103 36.43 -3.89 -3.39
C VAL A 103 35.75 -4.93 -2.51
N VAL A 104 34.75 -4.49 -1.75
CA VAL A 104 33.85 -5.38 -1.02
C VAL A 104 32.47 -5.32 -1.65
N GLU A 105 31.97 -6.46 -2.09
CA GLU A 105 30.65 -6.62 -2.69
C GLU A 105 29.67 -7.08 -1.61
N VAL A 106 28.69 -6.24 -1.29
CA VAL A 106 27.57 -6.58 -0.42
C VAL A 106 26.48 -7.21 -1.26
N ARG A 107 26.13 -8.46 -0.94
CA ARG A 107 25.12 -9.22 -1.68
C ARG A 107 23.70 -8.71 -1.44
N PRO A 108 22.81 -8.86 -2.43
CA PRO A 108 21.40 -8.56 -2.26
C PRO A 108 20.73 -9.52 -1.28
N PHE A 109 19.88 -8.97 -0.42
CA PHE A 109 18.93 -9.74 0.36
C PHE A 109 17.56 -9.06 0.30
N LEU A 110 16.52 -9.90 0.29
CA LEU A 110 15.14 -9.51 0.03
C LEU A 110 14.33 -9.80 1.28
N GLU A 111 13.67 -8.77 1.80
CA GLU A 111 12.83 -8.88 2.98
C GLU A 111 11.69 -7.88 2.84
N THR A 112 10.49 -8.39 2.56
CA THR A 112 9.30 -7.58 2.29
C THR A 112 8.23 -7.94 3.30
N THR A 113 7.60 -6.91 3.88
CA THR A 113 6.46 -7.07 4.78
C THR A 113 5.34 -6.15 4.32
N GLY A 114 4.11 -6.43 4.73
CA GLY A 114 2.99 -5.54 4.46
C GLY A 114 1.88 -5.65 5.48
N GLU A 115 1.03 -4.63 5.49
CA GLU A 115 -0.17 -4.56 6.33
C GLU A 115 -1.36 -3.99 5.55
N LEU A 116 -2.55 -4.54 5.80
CA LEU A 116 -3.81 -4.06 5.26
C LEU A 116 -4.57 -3.23 6.32
N MET A 117 -4.92 -1.99 5.97
CA MET A 117 -5.57 -1.04 6.86
C MET A 117 -6.79 -0.37 6.23
N PRO A 118 -7.98 -0.43 6.84
CA PRO A 118 -8.33 -1.31 7.96
C PRO A 118 -8.42 -2.78 7.51
N ARG A 119 -8.17 -3.75 8.40
CA ARG A 119 -8.38 -5.19 8.09
C ARG A 119 -9.84 -5.58 7.90
N MET A 120 -10.75 -4.90 8.60
CA MET A 120 -12.20 -5.08 8.44
C MET A 120 -12.83 -3.75 8.04
N SER A 121 -13.61 -3.77 6.98
CA SER A 121 -14.41 -2.64 6.53
C SER A 121 -15.89 -2.99 6.47
N GLN A 122 -16.74 -1.98 6.39
CA GLN A 122 -18.18 -2.16 6.29
C GLN A 122 -18.79 -1.16 5.31
N GLY A 123 -19.79 -1.60 4.53
CA GLY A 123 -20.44 -0.73 3.56
C GLY A 123 -21.54 -1.42 2.78
N LYS A 124 -22.32 -0.62 2.04
CA LYS A 124 -23.36 -1.12 1.12
C LYS A 124 -22.86 -1.33 -0.31
N ARG A 125 -21.86 -0.55 -0.73
CA ARG A 125 -21.36 -0.45 -2.11
C ARG A 125 -19.86 -0.69 -2.23
N GLY A 126 -19.22 -1.11 -1.14
CA GLY A 126 -17.77 -1.26 -1.04
C GLY A 126 -17.14 -0.36 0.01
N ALA A 127 -15.83 -0.50 0.14
CA ALA A 127 -14.99 0.27 1.05
C ALA A 127 -13.57 0.41 0.50
N LYS A 128 -12.85 1.41 1.00
CA LYS A 128 -11.44 1.62 0.71
C LYS A 128 -10.59 0.98 1.80
N HIS A 129 -9.60 0.21 1.37
CA HIS A 129 -8.49 -0.26 2.18
C HIS A 129 -7.21 0.39 1.65
N ASN A 130 -6.19 0.48 2.50
CA ASN A 130 -4.84 0.84 2.12
C ASN A 130 -3.94 -0.34 2.46
N VAL A 131 -3.06 -0.69 1.54
CA VAL A 131 -1.97 -1.63 1.79
C VAL A 131 -0.70 -0.83 1.97
N ALA A 132 -0.02 -1.03 3.10
CA ALA A 132 1.34 -0.57 3.34
C ALA A 132 2.29 -1.71 3.02
N LEU A 133 3.31 -1.47 2.21
CA LEU A 133 4.38 -2.42 1.91
C LEU A 133 5.71 -1.83 2.32
N ASP A 134 6.46 -2.58 3.12
CA ASP A 134 7.76 -2.20 3.66
C ASP A 134 8.85 -3.06 3.00
N ASN A 135 9.90 -2.43 2.50
CA ASN A 135 11.10 -3.12 2.01
C ASN A 135 12.22 -3.04 3.06
N TRP A 136 12.41 -4.12 3.82
CA TRP A 136 13.52 -4.26 4.77
C TRP A 136 14.80 -4.78 4.11
N GLY A 137 14.72 -5.19 2.84
CA GLY A 137 15.84 -5.60 2.00
C GLY A 137 16.79 -4.44 1.67
N ASN A 138 17.95 -4.79 1.12
CA ASN A 138 18.96 -3.81 0.70
C ASN A 138 18.98 -3.54 -0.81
N VAL A 139 17.97 -4.01 -1.54
CA VAL A 139 17.75 -3.72 -2.97
C VAL A 139 16.33 -3.24 -3.21
N PRO A 140 16.09 -2.40 -4.23
CA PRO A 140 14.74 -2.04 -4.61
C PRO A 140 13.96 -3.28 -5.04
N ILE A 141 12.68 -3.33 -4.68
CA ILE A 141 11.77 -4.42 -5.06
C ILE A 141 10.60 -3.86 -5.86
N THR A 142 10.16 -4.61 -6.85
CA THR A 142 8.91 -4.35 -7.58
C THR A 142 7.88 -5.39 -7.14
N VAL A 143 6.71 -4.92 -6.72
CA VAL A 143 5.65 -5.75 -6.15
C VAL A 143 4.36 -5.52 -6.92
N GLU A 144 3.80 -6.61 -7.44
CA GLU A 144 2.48 -6.65 -8.06
C GLU A 144 1.44 -7.04 -7.01
N LEU A 145 0.32 -6.30 -6.94
CA LEU A 145 -0.77 -6.56 -6.01
C LEU A 145 -2.00 -7.08 -6.74
N ALA A 146 -2.58 -8.15 -6.20
CA ALA A 146 -3.84 -8.72 -6.67
C ALA A 146 -4.76 -9.02 -5.49
N GLY A 147 -6.05 -8.73 -5.65
CA GLY A 147 -7.09 -9.13 -4.70
C GLY A 147 -7.76 -10.43 -5.14
N SER A 148 -8.06 -11.31 -4.19
CA SER A 148 -8.83 -12.53 -4.43
C SER A 148 -9.79 -12.80 -3.29
N ASP A 149 -10.92 -13.44 -3.59
CA ASP A 149 -11.84 -13.97 -2.59
C ASP A 149 -12.30 -15.39 -2.95
N PRO A 150 -12.65 -16.25 -1.97
CA PRO A 150 -12.98 -17.65 -2.27
C PRO A 150 -14.23 -17.87 -3.13
N GLY A 151 -15.09 -16.85 -3.31
CA GLY A 151 -16.38 -17.00 -4.00
C GLY A 151 -16.56 -16.11 -5.22
N ASP A 152 -15.53 -15.36 -5.63
CA ASP A 152 -15.59 -14.31 -6.66
C ASP A 152 -16.76 -13.33 -6.44
N LEU A 153 -17.00 -12.98 -5.17
CA LEU A 153 -18.11 -12.11 -4.75
C LEU A 153 -17.67 -10.65 -4.56
N LEU A 154 -16.37 -10.37 -4.68
CA LEU A 154 -15.77 -9.07 -4.55
C LEU A 154 -14.99 -8.69 -5.81
N GLU A 155 -15.12 -7.43 -6.21
CA GLU A 155 -14.31 -6.77 -7.22
C GLU A 155 -13.25 -5.93 -6.50
N PHE A 156 -12.01 -6.02 -7.00
CA PHE A 156 -10.86 -5.31 -6.45
C PHE A 156 -10.33 -4.30 -7.47
N GLU A 157 -10.22 -3.04 -7.07
CA GLU A 157 -9.57 -2.00 -7.86
C GLU A 157 -8.37 -1.47 -7.06
N LEU A 158 -7.17 -1.78 -7.54
CA LEU A 158 -5.89 -1.40 -6.93
C LEU A 158 -5.29 -0.20 -7.66
N GLN A 159 -4.84 0.80 -6.91
CA GLN A 159 -4.33 2.06 -7.45
C GLN A 159 -3.11 2.54 -6.65
N PRO A 160 -1.89 2.38 -7.18
CA PRO A 160 -1.51 1.59 -8.37
C PRO A 160 -1.52 0.06 -8.09
N PRO A 161 -1.64 -0.80 -9.12
CA PRO A 161 -1.57 -2.26 -8.97
C PRO A 161 -0.12 -2.78 -8.84
N GLU A 162 0.86 -1.98 -9.25
CA GLU A 162 2.29 -2.29 -9.18
C GLU A 162 3.00 -1.15 -8.46
N LEU A 163 3.95 -1.49 -7.58
CA LEU A 163 4.74 -0.55 -6.81
C LEU A 163 6.22 -0.94 -6.83
N THR A 164 7.09 0.03 -7.07
CA THR A 164 8.53 -0.10 -6.83
C THR A 164 8.87 0.56 -5.49
N ILE A 165 9.50 -0.19 -4.59
CA ILE A 165 9.80 0.23 -3.22
C ILE A 165 11.31 0.21 -3.03
N GLY A 166 11.91 1.36 -2.70
CA GLY A 166 13.34 1.46 -2.42
C GLY A 166 13.74 0.71 -1.14
N PRO A 167 15.03 0.41 -0.94
CA PRO A 167 15.53 -0.16 0.32
C PRO A 167 15.15 0.72 1.51
N GLY A 168 14.53 0.12 2.53
CA GLY A 168 14.14 0.81 3.77
C GLY A 168 12.95 1.76 3.62
N GLU A 169 12.32 1.78 2.45
CA GLU A 169 11.15 2.60 2.18
C GLU A 169 9.84 1.84 2.42
N VAL A 170 8.78 2.64 2.58
CA VAL A 170 7.41 2.19 2.71
C VAL A 170 6.59 2.84 1.60
N GLN A 171 5.82 2.03 0.87
CA GLN A 171 4.87 2.53 -0.13
C GLN A 171 3.44 2.10 0.21
N PHE A 172 2.50 2.94 -0.20
CA PHE A 172 1.08 2.72 0.05
C PHE A 172 0.32 2.60 -1.26
N THR A 173 -0.57 1.61 -1.34
CA THR A 173 -1.55 1.51 -2.44
C THR A 173 -2.97 1.43 -1.91
N ALA A 174 -3.89 2.08 -2.61
CA ALA A 174 -5.31 2.01 -2.28
C ALA A 174 -5.94 0.78 -2.94
N VAL A 175 -6.68 0.01 -2.15
CA VAL A 175 -7.48 -1.14 -2.60
C VAL A 175 -8.95 -0.82 -2.37
N HIS A 176 -9.70 -0.60 -3.44
CA HIS A 176 -11.14 -0.48 -3.37
C HIS A 176 -11.78 -1.85 -3.52
N VAL A 177 -12.47 -2.29 -2.48
CA VAL A 177 -13.18 -3.56 -2.44
C VAL A 177 -14.66 -3.27 -2.64
N ARG A 178 -15.26 -3.82 -3.69
CA ARG A 178 -16.69 -3.65 -4.01
C ARG A 178 -17.38 -5.00 -4.10
N PRO A 179 -18.59 -5.17 -3.54
CA PRO A 179 -19.37 -6.38 -3.80
C PRO A 179 -19.77 -6.47 -5.27
N ALA A 180 -19.53 -7.61 -5.91
CA ALA A 180 -19.96 -7.89 -7.28
C ALA A 180 -21.50 -7.89 -7.39
N GLU A 181 -22.19 -8.44 -6.39
CA GLU A 181 -23.66 -8.45 -6.30
C GLU A 181 -24.20 -7.56 -5.19
N LYS A 182 -25.34 -6.92 -5.46
CA LYS A 182 -26.04 -6.05 -4.51
C LYS A 182 -27.02 -6.84 -3.65
N ILE A 183 -26.83 -6.80 -2.33
CA ILE A 183 -27.83 -7.29 -1.38
C ILE A 183 -28.95 -6.25 -1.23
N TRP A 184 -30.13 -6.54 -1.76
CA TRP A 184 -31.29 -5.66 -1.65
C TRP A 184 -31.99 -5.75 -0.30
N SER A 185 -32.01 -6.94 0.31
CA SER A 185 -32.69 -7.20 1.59
C SER A 185 -32.01 -8.36 2.31
N GLY A 186 -32.08 -8.41 3.64
CA GLY A 186 -31.53 -9.49 4.46
C GLY A 186 -30.62 -9.01 5.60
N THR A 187 -29.82 -9.93 6.12
CA THR A 187 -28.85 -9.71 7.19
C THR A 187 -27.50 -9.30 6.60
N PRO A 188 -26.69 -8.46 7.28
CA PRO A 188 -25.33 -8.16 6.85
C PRO A 188 -24.52 -9.44 6.65
N THR A 189 -23.77 -9.51 5.55
CA THR A 189 -22.94 -10.69 5.20
C THR A 189 -21.47 -10.29 5.16
N THR A 190 -20.64 -11.01 5.91
CA THR A 190 -19.18 -10.81 5.89
C THR A 190 -18.57 -11.56 4.72
N ARG A 191 -17.79 -10.86 3.89
CA ARG A 191 -16.99 -11.41 2.79
C ARG A 191 -15.53 -11.32 3.17
N VAL A 192 -14.84 -12.46 3.23
CA VAL A 192 -13.39 -12.51 3.46
C VAL A 192 -12.66 -12.43 2.14
N PHE A 193 -11.50 -11.79 2.12
CA PHE A 193 -10.65 -11.67 0.94
C PHE A 193 -9.18 -11.63 1.34
N VAL A 194 -8.31 -11.86 0.37
CA VAL A 194 -6.86 -11.77 0.53
C VAL A 194 -6.32 -10.82 -0.53
N VAL A 195 -5.51 -9.85 -0.12
CA VAL A 195 -4.67 -9.10 -1.05
C VAL A 195 -3.29 -9.74 -1.04
N THR A 196 -2.89 -10.27 -2.18
CA THR A 196 -1.57 -10.86 -2.38
C THR A 196 -0.65 -9.82 -2.99
N ALA A 197 0.44 -9.54 -2.30
CA ALA A 197 1.54 -8.74 -2.80
C ALA A 197 2.66 -9.70 -3.24
N THR A 198 2.93 -9.76 -4.55
CA THR A 198 3.90 -10.67 -5.17
C THR A 198 5.12 -9.87 -5.60
N PRO A 199 6.25 -9.96 -4.89
CA PRO A 199 7.52 -9.41 -5.36
C PRO A 199 8.01 -10.15 -6.62
N GLU A 200 8.70 -9.45 -7.52
CA GLU A 200 9.34 -10.06 -8.70
C GLU A 200 10.30 -11.19 -8.31
N ASP A 201 11.16 -10.94 -7.32
CA ASP A 201 12.15 -11.89 -6.81
C ASP A 201 11.93 -12.15 -5.31
N GLY A 202 10.87 -12.83 -4.90
CA GLY A 202 10.65 -13.05 -3.46
C GLY A 202 9.52 -13.98 -3.09
N VAL A 203 9.21 -14.00 -1.79
CA VAL A 203 8.06 -14.73 -1.24
C VAL A 203 6.85 -13.79 -1.24
N PRO A 204 5.69 -14.23 -1.78
CA PRO A 204 4.47 -13.44 -1.73
C PRO A 204 4.02 -13.15 -0.29
N VAL A 205 3.55 -11.92 -0.06
CA VAL A 205 2.96 -11.49 1.21
C VAL A 205 1.44 -11.57 1.09
N LEU A 206 0.81 -12.34 1.97
CA LEU A 206 -0.64 -12.51 2.01
C LEU A 206 -1.25 -11.59 3.07
N LEU A 207 -2.16 -10.72 2.65
CA LEU A 207 -2.80 -9.73 3.51
C LEU A 207 -4.30 -10.02 3.63
N ASP A 208 -4.70 -10.63 4.74
CA ASP A 208 -6.09 -11.00 5.00
C ASP A 208 -6.96 -9.79 5.34
N GLY A 209 -8.14 -9.75 4.73
CA GLY A 209 -9.13 -8.72 4.92
C GLY A 209 -10.57 -9.25 4.97
N SER A 210 -11.47 -8.41 5.46
CA SER A 210 -12.90 -8.69 5.40
C SER A 210 -13.73 -7.43 5.14
N HIS A 211 -14.83 -7.61 4.42
CA HIS A 211 -15.82 -6.58 4.14
C HIS A 211 -17.20 -7.03 4.60
N VAL A 212 -17.81 -6.28 5.51
CA VAL A 212 -19.19 -6.49 5.95
C VAL A 212 -20.13 -5.75 5.00
N GLN A 213 -20.83 -6.52 4.17
CA GLN A 213 -21.79 -5.99 3.21
C GLN A 213 -23.16 -5.79 3.85
N TYR A 214 -23.63 -4.54 3.89
CA TYR A 214 -24.96 -4.20 4.38
C TYR A 214 -26.01 -4.17 3.23
N PRO A 215 -27.27 -4.54 3.52
CA PRO A 215 -28.35 -4.43 2.55
C PRO A 215 -28.64 -2.96 2.19
N ILE A 216 -29.03 -2.72 0.94
CA ILE A 216 -29.23 -1.36 0.43
C ILE A 216 -30.49 -0.71 1.03
N LEU A 217 -31.63 -1.41 1.00
CA LEU A 217 -32.92 -0.90 1.47
C LEU A 217 -33.56 -1.83 2.52
N PRO A 218 -34.10 -1.30 3.62
CA PRO A 218 -34.94 -2.10 4.51
C PRO A 218 -36.26 -2.43 3.80
N TRP A 219 -36.67 -3.71 3.80
CA TRP A 219 -37.91 -4.17 3.16
C TRP A 219 -39.16 -3.37 3.54
N ARG A 220 -39.17 -2.78 4.75
CA ARG A 220 -40.24 -1.90 5.23
C ARG A 220 -40.42 -0.65 4.37
N THR A 221 -39.34 -0.02 3.91
CA THR A 221 -39.47 1.21 3.10
C THR A 221 -40.02 0.92 1.71
N ILE A 222 -39.67 -0.23 1.13
CA ILE A 222 -40.26 -0.70 -0.14
C ILE A 222 -41.78 -0.89 0.04
N LYS A 223 -42.20 -1.57 1.12
CA LYS A 223 -43.62 -1.76 1.44
C LYS A 223 -44.36 -0.43 1.66
N THR A 224 -43.78 0.52 2.38
CA THR A 224 -44.43 1.82 2.63
C THR A 224 -44.54 2.64 1.35
N VAL A 225 -43.50 2.68 0.52
CA VAL A 225 -43.56 3.39 -0.77
C VAL A 225 -44.59 2.76 -1.69
N PHE A 226 -44.63 1.42 -1.77
CA PHE A 226 -45.65 0.72 -2.55
C PHE A 226 -47.06 1.00 -2.04
N CYS A 227 -47.27 1.00 -0.72
CA CYS A 227 -48.56 1.33 -0.11
C CYS A 227 -48.96 2.79 -0.37
N LEU A 228 -48.03 3.74 -0.27
CA LEU A 228 -48.26 5.15 -0.60
C LEU A 228 -48.58 5.35 -2.09
N LEU A 229 -47.92 4.62 -2.99
CA LEU A 229 -48.22 4.65 -4.42
C LEU A 229 -49.62 4.09 -4.71
N LEU A 230 -50.01 2.99 -4.07
CA LEU A 230 -51.37 2.45 -4.18
C LEU A 230 -52.42 3.42 -3.62
N LEU A 231 -52.13 4.07 -2.49
CA LEU A 231 -53.01 5.08 -1.91
C LEU A 231 -53.16 6.30 -2.84
N ALA A 232 -52.05 6.79 -3.39
CA ALA A 232 -52.07 7.88 -4.36
C ALA A 232 -52.86 7.51 -5.61
N ALA A 233 -52.66 6.31 -6.15
CA ALA A 233 -53.44 5.80 -7.28
C ALA A 233 -54.94 5.74 -6.94
N ALA A 234 -55.32 5.21 -5.78
CA ALA A 234 -56.71 5.17 -5.33
C ALA A 234 -57.32 6.58 -5.20
N LEU A 235 -56.56 7.54 -4.66
CA LEU A 235 -57.00 8.95 -4.56
C LEU A 235 -57.18 9.58 -5.95
N THR A 236 -56.28 9.31 -6.91
CA THR A 236 -56.45 9.82 -8.29
C THR A 236 -57.68 9.24 -8.99
N VAL A 237 -57.96 7.96 -8.78
CA VAL A 237 -59.16 7.30 -9.31
C VAL A 237 -60.42 7.91 -8.67
N ALA A 238 -60.45 8.04 -7.34
CA ALA A 238 -61.56 8.65 -6.62
C ALA A 238 -61.79 10.11 -7.05
N TRP A 239 -60.73 10.88 -7.25
CA TRP A 239 -60.82 12.24 -7.80
C TRP A 239 -61.48 12.27 -9.18
N HIS A 240 -61.05 11.40 -10.10
CA HIS A 240 -61.65 11.29 -11.44
C HIS A 240 -63.14 10.93 -11.40
N PHE A 241 -63.54 9.97 -10.57
CA PHE A 241 -64.96 9.61 -10.40
C PHE A 241 -65.80 10.75 -9.80
N SER A 242 -65.23 11.53 -8.88
CA SER A 242 -65.93 12.67 -8.26
C SER A 242 -66.14 13.82 -9.24
N VAL A 243 -65.20 14.08 -10.15
CA VAL A 243 -65.33 15.16 -11.15
C VAL A 243 -66.36 14.81 -12.25
N GLU A 244 -66.51 13.54 -12.61
CA GLU A 244 -67.48 13.10 -13.63
C GLU A 244 -68.94 13.19 -13.11
N SER A 245 -69.17 12.90 -11.82
CA SER A 245 -70.52 12.87 -11.24
C SER A 245 -71.18 14.25 -11.08
N VAL A 246 -70.40 15.34 -11.15
CA VAL A 246 -70.92 16.73 -11.09
C VAL A 246 -71.45 17.22 -12.44
N ARG A 247 -71.14 16.56 -13.57
CA ARG A 247 -71.55 17.00 -14.92
C ARG A 247 -72.96 16.55 -15.36
N VAL A 248 -73.70 15.80 -14.55
CA VAL A 248 -75.01 15.21 -14.94
C VAL A 248 -76.24 16.02 -14.47
N SER A 249 -76.03 17.17 -13.82
CA SER A 249 -77.14 18.01 -13.33
C SER A 249 -77.42 19.21 -14.23
N GLU A 250 -77.94 19.01 -15.45
CA GLU A 250 -78.64 20.07 -16.20
C GLU A 250 -80.17 19.92 -16.00
N PRO A 251 -80.86 20.87 -15.35
CA PRO A 251 -82.32 20.93 -15.39
C PRO A 251 -82.79 21.49 -16.75
N THR A 252 -83.46 20.65 -17.53
CA THR A 252 -84.15 21.04 -18.76
C THR A 252 -85.27 22.04 -18.46
N SER A 253 -85.21 23.20 -19.12
CA SER A 253 -86.27 24.20 -19.15
C SER A 253 -87.34 23.80 -20.17
N THR A 254 -88.63 23.89 -19.84
CA THR A 254 -89.69 24.00 -20.87
C THR A 254 -90.86 24.84 -20.39
N ASN A 255 -90.95 26.05 -20.95
CA ASN A 255 -92.12 26.92 -21.00
C ASN A 255 -93.04 26.45 -22.14
N THR A 256 -94.38 26.50 -21.99
CA THR A 256 -95.34 26.84 -23.07
C THR A 256 -96.66 27.30 -22.46
N SER A 257 -97.19 28.38 -23.02
CA SER A 257 -98.30 29.23 -22.57
C SER A 257 -99.58 29.04 -23.40
N GLN A 258 -100.64 29.80 -23.02
CA GLN A 258 -101.91 30.13 -23.69
C GLN A 258 -103.16 29.36 -23.20
N GLY A 259 -104.32 29.96 -22.91
CA GLY A 259 -104.74 31.37 -22.93
C GLY A 259 -106.24 31.55 -22.60
N VAL A 260 -106.56 32.76 -22.11
CA VAL A 260 -107.79 33.57 -22.31
C VAL A 260 -109.16 33.14 -21.71
N ALA A 261 -109.73 34.08 -20.93
CA ALA A 261 -111.05 34.10 -20.25
C ALA A 261 -112.22 34.49 -21.22
N PRO A 262 -113.53 34.56 -20.84
CA PRO A 262 -114.07 35.42 -19.75
C PRO A 262 -115.38 34.99 -19.00
N ASN A 263 -115.62 35.66 -17.86
CA ASN A 263 -116.86 36.10 -17.19
C ASN A 263 -118.15 35.25 -17.10
N GLY A 264 -118.72 35.21 -15.87
CA GLY A 264 -120.17 35.07 -15.63
C GLY A 264 -120.57 34.73 -14.18
N VAL A 265 -121.15 35.71 -13.46
CA VAL A 265 -121.94 35.62 -12.20
C VAL A 265 -123.38 36.04 -12.62
N PRO A 266 -124.55 35.52 -12.11
CA PRO A 266 -124.95 35.51 -10.69
C PRO A 266 -125.98 34.42 -10.23
N ASN A 267 -126.52 34.62 -9.00
CA ASN A 267 -127.64 33.99 -8.27
C ASN A 267 -127.34 32.67 -7.52
N GLY A 268 -127.82 32.43 -6.30
CA GLY A 268 -128.81 33.11 -5.44
C GLY A 268 -129.63 32.05 -4.68
N THR A 269 -129.75 32.20 -3.35
CA THR A 269 -130.75 31.61 -2.42
C THR A 269 -131.04 30.10 -2.44
N GLN A 270 -130.73 29.43 -1.33
CA GLN A 270 -131.66 29.14 -0.22
C GLN A 270 -130.88 28.91 1.08
#